data_AF-A0A1G1AI13-F1
#
_entry.id   AF-A0A1G1AI13-F1
#
_cell.length_a   1.000
_cell.length_b   1.000
_cell.length_c   1.000
_cell.angle_alpha   90.00
_cell.angle_beta   90.00
_cell.angle_gamma   90.00
#
_symmetry.space_group_name_H-M   'P 1'
#
loop_
_entity.id
_entity.type
_entity.pdbx_description
1 polymer ?
#
loop_
_entity_poly.entity_id
_entity_poly.type
_entity_poly.pdbx_seq_one_letter_code
_entity_poly.pdbx_strand_id
1 'polypeptide(L)'
;LHVEWAAPTPPQGESQGRGNSGIFILGVECQVLDNYDNPTYADGSACSVYGVNPPLANALRAPGEWQQVDITFRRPVYEGEKLVHPGYITVYCNGVLVQDKTQLEGGTGHKGRSRPGPLPESGPLKLQDHGNPVKFRNIWYSALPARTAADDEGIHGPLSPEATAAKRKEIAAMVRDDAAKMSANSLDQCLRQAESLIYEKDDATAVKVDAFMAKYVSDIKQIPADKIESKKDEVKRVNGAFKYLAKFKIIADDNAALTDLQKFAKSRGWDK
;
A
#
# COMPACT_ATOMS: atom_id res chain seq x y z
N LEU A 1 1.32 -11.77 -0.65
CA LEU A 1 1.91 -13.01 -0.10
C LEU A 1 3.14 -13.30 -0.91
N HIS A 2 4.25 -13.55 -0.25
CA HIS A 2 5.48 -14.00 -0.87
C HIS A 2 5.80 -15.40 -0.33
N VAL A 3 6.19 -16.30 -1.23
CA VAL A 3 6.60 -17.67 -0.92
C VAL A 3 7.72 -18.06 -1.86
N GLU A 4 8.79 -18.67 -1.33
CA GLU A 4 9.78 -19.37 -2.15
C GLU A 4 9.64 -20.88 -1.95
N TRP A 5 9.68 -21.62 -3.06
CA TRP A 5 9.67 -23.08 -3.03
C TRP A 5 10.72 -23.67 -3.96
N ALA A 6 11.16 -24.90 -3.69
CA ALA A 6 12.10 -25.62 -4.54
C ALA A 6 11.66 -27.08 -4.72
N ALA A 7 11.63 -27.51 -5.97
CA ALA A 7 11.44 -28.91 -6.36
C ALA A 7 12.61 -29.78 -5.86
N PRO A 8 12.39 -31.09 -5.63
CA PRO A 8 13.44 -31.96 -5.13
C PRO A 8 14.52 -32.19 -6.19
N THR A 9 15.74 -32.39 -5.72
CA THR A 9 16.88 -32.80 -6.56
C THR A 9 17.51 -34.05 -5.94
N PRO A 10 17.59 -35.18 -6.68
CA PRO A 10 17.16 -35.35 -8.06
C PRO A 10 15.62 -35.32 -8.23
N PRO A 11 15.09 -34.88 -9.38
CA PRO A 11 13.66 -34.93 -9.67
C PRO A 11 13.16 -36.38 -9.78
N GLN A 12 11.93 -36.65 -9.31
CA GLN A 12 11.30 -37.97 -9.38
C GLN A 12 9.81 -37.84 -9.70
N GLY A 13 9.31 -38.74 -10.55
CA GLY A 13 7.92 -38.77 -11.01
C GLY A 13 7.72 -38.02 -12.33
N GLU A 14 6.48 -38.01 -12.79
CA GLU A 14 6.05 -37.34 -14.02
C GLU A 14 4.69 -36.67 -13.79
N SER A 15 4.36 -35.67 -14.62
CA SER A 15 3.10 -34.94 -14.55
C SER A 15 2.84 -34.44 -13.10
N GLN A 16 1.62 -34.61 -12.59
CA GLN A 16 1.21 -34.30 -11.21
C GLN A 16 1.92 -35.13 -10.13
N GLY A 17 2.72 -36.13 -10.49
CA GLY A 17 3.48 -36.95 -9.54
C GLY A 17 4.89 -36.42 -9.26
N ARG A 18 5.29 -35.28 -9.84
CA ARG A 18 6.64 -34.73 -9.74
C ARG A 18 6.66 -33.39 -9.00
N GLY A 19 7.14 -33.41 -7.76
CA GLY A 19 7.29 -32.19 -6.94
C GLY A 19 5.97 -31.44 -6.69
N ASN A 20 4.85 -32.16 -6.56
CA ASN A 20 3.52 -31.59 -6.38
C ASN A 20 3.27 -31.13 -4.94
N SER A 21 2.70 -29.95 -4.82
CA SER A 21 2.23 -29.31 -3.59
C SER A 21 1.23 -28.22 -4.02
N GLY A 22 0.73 -27.42 -3.10
CA GLY A 22 -0.12 -26.27 -3.45
C GLY A 22 -0.03 -25.18 -2.40
N ILE A 23 -0.16 -23.92 -2.83
CA ILE A 23 -0.28 -22.76 -1.94
C ILE A 23 -1.76 -22.37 -1.91
N PHE A 24 -2.44 -22.68 -0.81
CA PHE A 24 -3.87 -22.45 -0.64
C PHE A 24 -4.15 -21.16 0.14
N ILE A 25 -4.94 -20.28 -0.48
CA ILE A 25 -5.43 -19.04 0.12
C ILE A 25 -6.96 -19.10 0.13
N LEU A 26 -7.55 -19.27 1.32
CA LEU A 26 -9.00 -19.35 1.50
C LEU A 26 -9.69 -20.40 0.61
N GLY A 27 -9.01 -21.52 0.36
CA GLY A 27 -9.52 -22.61 -0.49
C GLY A 27 -9.22 -22.46 -1.98
N VAL A 28 -8.52 -21.41 -2.41
CA VAL A 28 -8.01 -21.26 -3.78
C VAL A 28 -6.56 -21.70 -3.83
N GLU A 29 -6.24 -22.64 -4.72
CA GLU A 29 -4.90 -23.18 -4.93
C GLU A 29 -4.15 -22.44 -6.04
N CYS A 30 -3.02 -21.84 -5.67
CA CYS A 30 -1.94 -21.54 -6.60
C CYS A 30 -1.03 -22.78 -6.66
N GLN A 31 -0.99 -23.42 -7.82
CA GLN A 31 -0.38 -24.73 -7.96
C GLN A 31 1.14 -24.69 -7.76
N VAL A 32 1.70 -25.68 -7.06
CA VAL A 32 3.15 -25.91 -6.96
C VAL A 32 3.47 -27.25 -7.61
N LEU A 33 4.27 -27.22 -8.67
CA LEU A 33 4.61 -28.43 -9.40
C LEU A 33 5.98 -28.29 -10.06
N ASP A 34 6.75 -29.36 -10.11
CA ASP A 34 7.93 -29.42 -10.98
C ASP A 34 7.50 -29.79 -12.40
N ASN A 35 7.10 -28.78 -13.19
CA ASN A 35 6.89 -28.92 -14.63
C ASN A 35 8.01 -28.29 -15.48
N TYR A 36 9.25 -28.26 -14.97
CA TYR A 36 10.45 -27.98 -15.76
C TYR A 36 10.84 -29.24 -16.54
N ASP A 37 10.70 -29.20 -17.87
CA ASP A 37 10.81 -30.36 -18.76
C ASP A 37 9.96 -31.57 -18.31
N ASN A 38 8.78 -31.29 -17.74
CA ASN A 38 7.81 -32.29 -17.30
C ASN A 38 6.39 -31.84 -17.67
N PRO A 39 5.86 -32.27 -18.83
CA PRO A 39 4.51 -31.89 -19.27
C PRO A 39 3.39 -32.39 -18.33
N THR A 40 2.34 -31.58 -18.19
CA THR A 40 1.09 -31.90 -17.49
C THR A 40 -0.08 -31.17 -18.18
N TYR A 41 -1.32 -31.39 -17.74
CA TYR A 41 -2.46 -30.58 -18.17
C TYR A 41 -2.31 -29.11 -17.72
N ALA A 42 -2.72 -28.18 -18.59
CA ALA A 42 -2.32 -26.78 -18.52
C ALA A 42 -2.78 -26.07 -17.24
N ASP A 43 -4.03 -26.27 -16.83
CA ASP A 43 -4.65 -25.71 -15.62
C ASP A 43 -4.25 -26.44 -14.33
N GLY A 44 -3.36 -27.44 -14.41
CA GLY A 44 -2.68 -28.07 -13.27
C GLY A 44 -1.15 -27.90 -13.28
N SER A 45 -0.61 -27.03 -14.13
CA SER A 45 0.82 -26.70 -14.14
C SER A 45 1.17 -25.68 -13.04
N ALA A 46 2.47 -25.52 -12.71
CA ALA A 46 2.88 -24.60 -11.65
C ALA A 46 2.37 -23.17 -11.87
N CYS A 47 1.96 -22.54 -10.78
CA CYS A 47 1.36 -21.20 -10.76
C CYS A 47 0.04 -21.08 -11.54
N SER A 48 -0.61 -22.20 -11.91
CA SER A 48 -2.01 -22.18 -12.31
C SER A 48 -2.89 -21.77 -11.12
N VAL A 49 -4.07 -21.22 -11.43
CA VAL A 49 -5.20 -21.32 -10.51
C VAL A 49 -5.79 -22.70 -10.76
N TYR A 50 -5.52 -23.64 -9.86
CA TYR A 50 -5.70 -25.06 -10.13
C TYR A 50 -7.12 -25.40 -10.60
N GLY A 51 -7.24 -26.03 -11.78
CA GLY A 51 -8.52 -26.43 -12.37
C GLY A 51 -9.39 -25.26 -12.86
N VAL A 52 -8.84 -24.04 -12.91
CA VAL A 52 -9.55 -22.82 -13.32
C VAL A 52 -8.85 -22.14 -14.49
N ASN A 53 -7.57 -21.79 -14.34
CA ASN A 53 -6.85 -21.01 -15.35
C ASN A 53 -5.37 -21.42 -15.45
N PRO A 54 -4.88 -21.79 -16.64
CA PRO A 54 -3.45 -22.06 -16.85
C PRO A 54 -2.61 -20.78 -16.67
N PRO A 55 -1.32 -20.91 -16.32
CA PRO A 55 -0.41 -19.77 -16.27
C PRO A 55 -0.13 -19.24 -17.69
N LEU A 56 0.13 -17.92 -17.81
CA LEU A 56 0.49 -17.27 -19.06
C LEU A 56 1.84 -17.75 -19.62
N ALA A 57 2.73 -18.20 -18.75
CA ALA A 57 4.05 -18.71 -19.12
C ALA A 57 4.54 -19.73 -18.07
N ASN A 58 5.37 -20.68 -18.52
CA ASN A 58 6.17 -21.50 -17.62
C ASN A 58 7.48 -20.77 -17.32
N ALA A 59 7.56 -20.12 -16.16
CA ALA A 59 8.72 -19.34 -15.72
C ALA A 59 9.59 -20.08 -14.68
N LEU A 60 9.47 -21.41 -14.62
CA LEU A 60 10.21 -22.22 -13.65
C LEU A 60 11.70 -22.27 -13.96
N ARG A 61 12.49 -22.27 -12.89
CA ARG A 61 13.88 -22.72 -12.89
C ARG A 61 13.97 -24.23 -12.73
N ALA A 62 15.15 -24.80 -12.99
CA ALA A 62 15.40 -26.23 -12.87
C ALA A 62 15.22 -26.77 -11.43
N PRO A 63 15.02 -28.08 -11.24
CA PRO A 63 14.85 -28.68 -9.90
C PRO A 63 16.02 -28.40 -8.96
N GLY A 64 15.71 -28.15 -7.67
CA GLY A 64 16.68 -27.71 -6.66
C GLY A 64 16.91 -26.20 -6.62
N GLU A 65 16.58 -25.46 -7.69
CA GLU A 65 16.57 -24.00 -7.67
C GLU A 65 15.29 -23.45 -7.03
N TRP A 66 15.41 -22.28 -6.40
CA TRP A 66 14.29 -21.63 -5.74
C TRP A 66 13.43 -20.86 -6.74
N GLN A 67 12.14 -21.14 -6.70
CA GLN A 67 11.09 -20.42 -7.40
C GLN A 67 10.54 -19.34 -6.45
N GLN A 68 10.70 -18.08 -6.85
CA GLN A 68 10.11 -16.97 -6.14
C GLN A 68 8.68 -16.76 -6.64
N VAL A 69 7.69 -16.86 -5.74
CA VAL A 69 6.28 -16.67 -6.09
C VAL A 69 5.67 -15.53 -5.26
N ASP A 70 5.23 -14.50 -5.97
CA ASP A 70 4.55 -13.34 -5.41
C ASP A 70 3.07 -13.37 -5.80
N ILE A 71 2.20 -13.43 -4.80
CA ILE A 71 0.75 -13.58 -4.96
C ILE A 71 0.03 -12.37 -4.37
N THR A 72 -0.71 -11.66 -5.22
CA THR A 72 -1.75 -10.72 -4.80
C THR A 72 -3.08 -11.43 -4.85
N PHE A 73 -3.70 -11.63 -3.69
CA PHE A 73 -4.96 -12.32 -3.56
C PHE A 73 -6.03 -11.40 -3.01
N ARG A 74 -7.21 -11.49 -3.61
CA ARG A 74 -8.35 -10.71 -3.19
C ARG A 74 -9.62 -11.57 -3.32
N ARG A 75 -10.25 -11.93 -2.20
CA ARG A 75 -11.46 -12.79 -2.15
C ARG A 75 -12.66 -12.16 -2.86
N PRO A 76 -13.60 -12.93 -3.40
CA PRO A 76 -14.89 -12.39 -3.82
C PRO A 76 -15.66 -11.77 -2.64
N VAL A 77 -16.51 -10.79 -2.95
CA VAL A 77 -17.42 -10.13 -2.01
C VAL A 77 -18.84 -10.41 -2.45
N TYR A 78 -19.64 -10.89 -1.49
CA TYR A 78 -21.05 -11.22 -1.69
C TYR A 78 -21.91 -10.44 -0.69
N GLU A 79 -23.08 -9.99 -1.14
CA GLU A 79 -24.18 -9.48 -0.32
C GLU A 79 -25.31 -10.51 -0.38
N GLY A 80 -25.40 -11.35 0.66
CA GLY A 80 -26.23 -12.56 0.59
C GLY A 80 -25.73 -13.47 -0.54
N GLU A 81 -26.59 -13.76 -1.51
CA GLU A 81 -26.25 -14.57 -2.70
C GLU A 81 -25.73 -13.74 -3.88
N LYS A 82 -25.85 -12.41 -3.82
CA LYS A 82 -25.45 -11.51 -4.90
C LYS A 82 -23.94 -11.31 -4.88
N LEU A 83 -23.28 -11.60 -6.00
CA LEU A 83 -21.87 -11.25 -6.20
C LEU A 83 -21.73 -9.74 -6.41
N VAL A 84 -21.01 -9.08 -5.51
CA VAL A 84 -20.71 -7.63 -5.57
C VAL A 84 -19.36 -7.39 -6.22
N HIS A 85 -18.36 -8.20 -5.87
CA HIS A 85 -17.04 -8.13 -6.46
C HIS A 85 -16.46 -9.52 -6.73
N PRO A 86 -16.02 -9.83 -7.96
CA PRO A 86 -15.68 -11.19 -8.40
C PRO A 86 -14.51 -11.89 -7.71
N GLY A 87 -13.59 -11.20 -7.03
CA GLY A 87 -12.37 -11.89 -6.58
C GLY A 87 -11.33 -12.01 -7.68
N TYR A 88 -10.06 -11.81 -7.35
CA TYR A 88 -8.96 -11.90 -8.31
C TYR A 88 -7.71 -12.43 -7.63
N ILE A 89 -6.93 -13.20 -8.38
CA ILE A 89 -5.57 -13.58 -8.03
C ILE A 89 -4.61 -13.11 -9.12
N THR A 90 -3.50 -12.54 -8.71
CA THR A 90 -2.38 -12.18 -9.59
C THR A 90 -1.15 -12.86 -9.06
N VAL A 91 -0.41 -13.52 -9.94
CA VAL A 91 0.75 -14.35 -9.58
C VAL A 91 1.91 -13.98 -10.45
N TYR A 92 3.06 -13.75 -9.82
CA TYR A 92 4.36 -13.66 -10.47
C TYR A 92 5.19 -14.87 -10.06
N CYS A 93 5.90 -15.46 -11.02
CA CYS A 93 6.88 -16.51 -10.78
C CYS A 93 8.23 -16.02 -11.32
N ASN A 94 9.24 -15.94 -10.46
CA ASN A 94 10.58 -15.44 -10.80
C ASN A 94 10.57 -14.08 -11.52
N GLY A 95 9.65 -13.19 -11.11
CA GLY A 95 9.45 -11.86 -11.70
C GLY A 95 8.61 -11.84 -12.98
N VAL A 96 8.21 -12.99 -13.53
CA VAL A 96 7.35 -13.09 -14.71
C VAL A 96 5.88 -13.14 -14.28
N LEU A 97 5.04 -12.30 -14.86
CA LEU A 97 3.59 -12.33 -14.66
C LEU A 97 3.00 -13.62 -15.27
N VAL A 98 2.44 -14.49 -14.44
CA VAL A 98 1.87 -15.78 -14.86
C VAL A 98 0.37 -15.89 -14.64
N GLN A 99 -0.22 -15.04 -13.80
CA GLN A 99 -1.67 -14.85 -13.69
C GLN A 99 -1.95 -13.34 -13.62
N ASP A 100 -2.67 -12.78 -14.60
CA ASP A 100 -3.07 -11.38 -14.60
C ASP A 100 -4.53 -11.23 -14.18
N LYS A 101 -4.74 -10.76 -12.95
CA LYS A 101 -6.07 -10.58 -12.34
C LYS A 101 -7.07 -11.70 -12.70
N THR A 102 -6.63 -12.94 -12.56
CA THR A 102 -7.48 -14.11 -12.86
C THR A 102 -8.67 -14.11 -11.93
N GLN A 103 -9.87 -14.08 -12.50
CA GLN A 103 -11.12 -14.07 -11.75
C GLN A 103 -11.28 -15.37 -10.94
N LEU A 104 -11.72 -15.24 -9.69
CA LEU A 104 -11.98 -16.38 -8.83
C LEU A 104 -13.40 -16.92 -9.08
N GLU A 105 -13.50 -18.22 -9.32
CA GLU A 105 -14.79 -18.92 -9.47
C GLU A 105 -15.23 -19.61 -8.16
N GLY A 106 -14.61 -19.31 -7.00
CA GLY A 106 -14.81 -20.02 -5.72
C GLY A 106 -13.61 -20.88 -5.33
N GLY A 107 -13.79 -21.79 -4.35
CA GLY A 107 -12.72 -22.71 -3.94
C GLY A 107 -12.33 -23.69 -5.07
N THR A 108 -11.05 -24.07 -5.13
CA THR A 108 -10.55 -25.08 -6.07
C THR A 108 -10.72 -26.49 -5.50
N GLY A 109 -10.80 -27.50 -6.37
CA GLY A 109 -11.00 -28.89 -5.94
C GLY A 109 -10.36 -29.90 -6.88
N HIS A 110 -9.94 -31.04 -6.34
CA HIS A 110 -9.32 -32.11 -7.12
C HIS A 110 -10.31 -32.67 -8.16
N LYS A 111 -9.96 -32.57 -9.45
CA LYS A 111 -10.76 -33.06 -10.60
C LYS A 111 -12.18 -32.49 -10.66
N GLY A 112 -12.43 -31.33 -10.05
CA GLY A 112 -13.71 -30.65 -10.08
C GLY A 112 -13.53 -29.20 -10.47
N ARG A 113 -14.41 -28.67 -11.32
CA ARG A 113 -14.44 -27.24 -11.61
C ARG A 113 -14.89 -26.48 -10.37
N SER A 114 -14.23 -25.35 -10.10
CA SER A 114 -14.66 -24.39 -9.07
C SER A 114 -16.12 -23.98 -9.27
N ARG A 115 -16.82 -23.72 -8.16
CA ARG A 115 -18.22 -23.28 -8.14
C ARG A 115 -18.34 -21.91 -7.48
N PRO A 116 -19.01 -20.93 -8.12
CA PRO A 116 -19.17 -19.60 -7.56
C PRO A 116 -19.77 -19.66 -6.15
N GLY A 117 -19.17 -18.92 -5.23
CA GLY A 117 -19.62 -18.84 -3.85
C GLY A 117 -18.71 -17.97 -2.99
N PRO A 118 -19.19 -17.59 -1.79
CA PRO A 118 -18.39 -16.81 -0.86
C PRO A 118 -17.18 -17.62 -0.38
N LEU A 119 -16.06 -16.93 -0.19
CA LEU A 119 -14.91 -17.47 0.54
C LEU A 119 -14.96 -16.96 1.99
N PRO A 120 -14.38 -17.69 2.96
CA PRO A 120 -14.24 -17.21 4.34
C PRO A 120 -13.57 -15.83 4.39
N GLU A 121 -13.94 -15.00 5.36
CA GLU A 121 -13.35 -13.66 5.50
C GLU A 121 -11.86 -13.72 5.85
N SER A 122 -11.49 -14.72 6.64
CA SER A 122 -10.11 -15.04 7.01
C SER A 122 -9.94 -16.55 7.16
N GLY A 123 -8.70 -17.01 7.14
CA GLY A 123 -8.37 -18.42 7.23
C GLY A 123 -6.86 -18.65 7.13
N PRO A 124 -6.40 -19.88 7.37
CA PRO A 124 -4.98 -20.21 7.31
C PRO A 124 -4.46 -20.17 5.88
N LEU A 125 -3.21 -19.75 5.71
CA LEU A 125 -2.39 -20.14 4.57
C LEU A 125 -2.09 -21.64 4.72
N LYS A 126 -2.44 -22.47 3.74
CA LYS A 126 -2.12 -23.91 3.75
C LYS A 126 -1.12 -24.24 2.66
N LEU A 127 -0.14 -25.08 2.99
CA LEU A 127 0.75 -25.72 2.04
C LEU A 127 0.34 -27.19 1.96
N GLN A 128 0.05 -27.68 0.75
CA GLN A 128 -0.42 -29.05 0.55
C GLN A 128 0.75 -30.04 0.65
N ASP A 129 0.57 -31.10 1.44
CA ASP A 129 1.39 -32.30 1.32
C ASP A 129 0.71 -33.25 0.33
N HIS A 130 1.32 -33.42 -0.84
CA HIS A 130 0.85 -34.35 -1.89
C HIS A 130 1.69 -35.64 -1.92
N GLY A 131 2.47 -35.92 -0.87
CA GLY A 131 3.40 -37.05 -0.83
C GLY A 131 4.67 -36.86 -1.67
N ASN A 132 4.86 -35.68 -2.25
CA ASN A 132 6.07 -35.30 -2.98
C ASN A 132 6.93 -34.36 -2.14
N PRO A 133 8.26 -34.55 -2.10
CA PRO A 133 9.14 -33.65 -1.35
C PRO A 133 9.24 -32.29 -2.03
N VAL A 134 8.86 -31.23 -1.33
CA VAL A 134 9.02 -29.83 -1.75
C VAL A 134 9.57 -29.03 -0.56
N LYS A 135 10.54 -28.15 -0.81
CA LYS A 135 11.09 -27.26 0.22
C LYS A 135 10.44 -25.89 0.13
N PHE A 136 10.20 -25.26 1.27
CA PHE A 136 9.68 -23.89 1.35
C PHE A 136 10.61 -23.01 2.20
N ARG A 137 10.71 -21.72 1.85
CA ARG A 137 11.37 -20.70 2.66
C ARG A 137 10.78 -19.32 2.41
N ASN A 138 11.21 -18.34 3.20
CA ASN A 138 10.89 -16.91 3.02
C ASN A 138 9.39 -16.69 2.80
N ILE A 139 8.57 -17.10 3.77
CA ILE A 139 7.11 -16.95 3.68
C ILE A 139 6.71 -15.76 4.53
N TRP A 140 6.13 -14.75 3.89
CA TRP A 140 5.54 -13.61 4.58
C TRP A 140 4.34 -13.08 3.80
N TYR A 141 3.44 -12.41 4.50
CA TYR A 141 2.32 -11.73 3.87
C TYR A 141 2.11 -10.36 4.52
N SER A 142 1.56 -9.45 3.73
CA SER A 142 1.00 -8.20 4.22
C SER A 142 -0.48 -8.18 3.85
N ALA A 143 -1.32 -7.71 4.76
CA ALA A 143 -2.71 -7.45 4.45
C ALA A 143 -2.79 -6.37 3.37
N LEU A 144 -3.75 -6.53 2.45
CA LEU A 144 -4.08 -5.50 1.49
C LEU A 144 -5.18 -4.60 2.10
N PRO A 145 -5.19 -3.28 1.83
CA PRO A 145 -6.30 -2.40 2.20
C PRO A 145 -7.62 -2.96 1.66
N ALA A 146 -8.78 -2.71 2.28
CA ALA A 146 -10.06 -3.21 1.77
C ALA A 146 -10.32 -2.82 0.29
N ARG A 147 -11.12 -3.63 -0.42
CA ARG A 147 -11.44 -3.40 -1.84
C ARG A 147 -12.46 -2.28 -2.01
N THR A 148 -12.35 -1.58 -3.13
CA THR A 148 -13.37 -0.69 -3.68
C THR A 148 -14.53 -1.52 -4.23
N ALA A 149 -15.72 -1.42 -3.64
CA ALA A 149 -16.94 -1.72 -4.40
C ALA A 149 -17.42 -0.40 -5.02
N ALA A 150 -18.00 -0.42 -6.21
CA ALA A 150 -18.37 0.80 -6.95
C ALA A 150 -19.49 1.63 -6.27
N ASP A 151 -19.97 1.19 -5.12
CA ASP A 151 -21.12 1.69 -4.36
C ASP A 151 -20.82 2.02 -2.89
N ASP A 152 -19.55 2.04 -2.45
CA ASP A 152 -19.19 2.17 -1.02
C ASP A 152 -19.03 3.60 -0.46
N GLU A 153 -19.58 4.62 -1.11
CA GLU A 153 -19.43 6.04 -0.73
C GLU A 153 -17.97 6.50 -0.54
N GLY A 154 -17.04 5.84 -1.24
CA GLY A 154 -15.68 6.35 -1.41
C GLY A 154 -14.74 6.03 -0.26
N ILE A 155 -15.04 5.05 0.58
CA ILE A 155 -14.06 4.60 1.56
C ILE A 155 -12.78 4.15 0.84
N HIS A 156 -12.89 3.55 -0.37
CA HIS A 156 -11.71 3.15 -1.15
C HIS A 156 -11.73 3.44 -2.67
N GLY A 157 -12.84 3.83 -3.31
CA GLY A 157 -12.87 4.35 -4.69
C GLY A 157 -12.50 5.84 -4.81
N PRO A 158 -12.58 6.49 -5.99
CA PRO A 158 -12.59 7.94 -6.02
C PRO A 158 -13.78 8.42 -5.21
N LEU A 159 -13.51 9.00 -4.05
CA LEU A 159 -14.51 9.63 -3.20
C LEU A 159 -15.36 10.57 -4.05
N SER A 160 -16.68 10.58 -3.83
CA SER A 160 -17.48 11.69 -4.34
C SER A 160 -16.90 13.00 -3.79
N PRO A 161 -17.11 14.14 -4.46
CA PRO A 161 -16.67 15.42 -3.91
C PRO A 161 -17.14 15.65 -2.47
N GLU A 162 -18.35 15.22 -2.13
CA GLU A 162 -18.97 15.33 -0.80
C GLU A 162 -18.27 14.43 0.22
N ALA A 163 -18.08 13.15 -0.11
CA ALA A 163 -17.36 12.21 0.76
C ALA A 163 -15.89 12.63 0.94
N THR A 164 -15.27 13.18 -0.10
CA THR A 164 -13.91 13.75 -0.05
C THR A 164 -13.86 14.90 0.95
N ALA A 165 -14.80 15.84 0.85
CA ALA A 165 -14.87 16.98 1.76
C ALA A 165 -15.08 16.54 3.21
N ALA A 166 -15.98 15.56 3.44
CA ALA A 166 -16.22 14.99 4.76
C ALA A 166 -14.97 14.33 5.36
N LYS A 167 -14.27 13.50 4.57
CA LYS A 167 -13.05 12.83 5.04
C LYS A 167 -11.92 13.82 5.31
N ARG A 168 -11.76 14.84 4.46
CA ARG A 168 -10.78 15.91 4.69
C ARG A 168 -11.07 16.70 5.96
N LYS A 169 -12.34 16.97 6.25
CA LYS A 169 -12.76 17.59 7.50
C LYS A 169 -12.42 16.73 8.73
N GLU A 170 -12.64 15.43 8.66
CA GLU A 170 -12.25 14.49 9.72
C GLU A 170 -10.73 14.50 9.94
N ILE A 171 -9.93 14.43 8.87
CA ILE A 171 -8.46 14.50 8.95
C ILE A 171 -8.02 15.83 9.56
N ALA A 172 -8.60 16.96 9.14
CA ALA A 172 -8.27 18.27 9.69
C ALA A 172 -8.53 18.33 11.20
N ALA A 173 -9.67 17.80 11.66
CA ALA A 173 -9.99 17.71 13.09
C ALA A 173 -8.97 16.86 13.85
N MET A 174 -8.64 15.67 13.34
CA MET A 174 -7.61 14.80 13.95
C MET A 174 -6.24 15.49 14.06
N VAL A 175 -5.83 16.22 13.01
CA VAL A 175 -4.57 16.97 12.99
C VAL A 175 -4.58 18.11 14.01
N ARG A 176 -5.70 18.83 14.17
CA ARG A 176 -5.84 19.89 15.18
C ARG A 176 -5.84 19.33 16.61
N ASP A 177 -6.49 18.20 16.84
CA ASP A 177 -6.48 17.50 18.13
C ASP A 177 -5.07 17.01 18.50
N ASP A 178 -4.31 16.53 17.52
CA ASP A 178 -2.90 16.17 17.70
C ASP A 178 -2.05 17.40 18.04
N ALA A 179 -2.24 18.52 17.32
CA ALA A 179 -1.57 19.78 17.63
C ALA A 179 -1.90 20.31 19.04
N ALA A 180 -3.13 20.11 19.52
CA ALA A 180 -3.54 20.51 20.87
C ALA A 180 -2.82 19.75 21.99
N LYS A 181 -2.30 18.54 21.70
CA LYS A 181 -1.53 17.71 22.64
C LYS A 181 -0.03 18.05 22.65
N MET A 182 0.44 18.83 21.67
CA MET A 182 1.83 19.27 21.58
C MET A 182 2.14 20.38 22.58
N SER A 183 3.43 20.64 22.78
CA SER A 183 3.90 21.75 23.63
C SER A 183 3.31 23.08 23.17
N ALA A 184 2.68 23.80 24.10
CA ALA A 184 1.99 25.05 23.78
C ALA A 184 2.94 26.10 23.18
N ASN A 185 2.51 26.74 22.10
CA ASN A 185 3.26 27.74 21.33
C ASN A 185 4.59 27.23 20.74
N SER A 186 4.76 25.90 20.63
CA SER A 186 5.93 25.31 19.98
C SER A 186 5.85 25.39 18.46
N LEU A 187 7.02 25.29 17.81
CA LEU A 187 7.09 25.23 16.36
C LEU A 187 6.33 24.05 15.79
N ASP A 188 6.46 22.87 16.40
CA ASP A 188 5.78 21.66 15.93
C ASP A 188 4.26 21.78 16.07
N GLN A 189 3.76 22.39 17.15
CA GLN A 189 2.33 22.69 17.29
C GLN A 189 1.83 23.58 16.15
N CYS A 190 2.56 24.67 15.83
CA CYS A 190 2.14 25.56 14.75
C CYS A 190 2.19 24.88 13.38
N LEU A 191 3.26 24.15 13.07
CA LEU A 191 3.37 23.42 11.80
C LEU A 191 2.27 22.38 11.65
N ARG A 192 1.89 21.72 12.75
CA ARG A 192 0.76 20.77 12.76
C ARG A 192 -0.59 21.47 12.55
N GLN A 193 -0.80 22.63 13.17
CA GLN A 193 -1.97 23.47 12.89
C GLN A 193 -2.02 23.91 11.42
N ALA A 194 -0.88 24.31 10.86
CA ALA A 194 -0.76 24.74 9.48
C ALA A 194 -1.03 23.60 8.49
N GLU A 195 -0.61 22.36 8.82
CA GLU A 195 -0.96 21.15 8.07
C GLU A 195 -2.47 20.90 8.04
N SER A 196 -3.20 21.15 9.14
CA SER A 196 -4.66 20.96 9.17
C SER A 196 -5.39 21.80 8.11
N LEU A 197 -4.86 23.00 7.81
CA LEU A 197 -5.42 23.90 6.81
C LEU A 197 -5.29 23.38 5.37
N ILE A 198 -4.38 22.43 5.13
CA ILE A 198 -4.25 21.73 3.85
C ILE A 198 -5.49 20.88 3.57
N TYR A 199 -6.17 20.39 4.61
CA TYR A 199 -7.33 19.51 4.50
C TYR A 199 -8.65 20.30 4.54
N GLU A 200 -8.80 21.22 5.48
CA GLU A 200 -10.00 22.03 5.67
C GLU A 200 -9.62 23.47 6.05
N LYS A 201 -10.21 24.45 5.38
CA LYS A 201 -10.07 25.86 5.73
C LYS A 201 -10.74 26.13 7.08
N ASP A 202 -10.01 26.75 8.00
CA ASP A 202 -10.52 27.21 9.29
C ASP A 202 -9.87 28.56 9.64
N ASP A 203 -10.67 29.62 9.67
CA ASP A 203 -10.17 30.99 9.81
C ASP A 203 -9.51 31.21 11.19
N ALA A 204 -10.02 30.58 12.25
CA ALA A 204 -9.44 30.69 13.59
C ALA A 204 -8.04 30.06 13.66
N THR A 205 -7.83 28.91 13.00
CA THR A 205 -6.52 28.26 12.90
C THR A 205 -5.58 29.06 11.99
N ALA A 206 -6.08 29.60 10.88
CA ALA A 206 -5.29 30.45 9.98
C ALA A 206 -4.72 31.67 10.71
N VAL A 207 -5.54 32.39 11.49
CA VAL A 207 -5.09 33.54 12.31
C VAL A 207 -3.98 33.15 13.29
N LYS A 208 -4.08 31.98 13.93
CA LYS A 208 -3.04 31.49 14.85
C LYS A 208 -1.73 31.17 14.13
N VAL A 209 -1.82 30.52 12.97
CA VAL A 209 -0.67 30.16 12.13
C VAL A 209 0.03 31.42 11.62
N ASP A 210 -0.71 32.43 11.16
CA ASP A 210 -0.16 33.71 10.72
C ASP A 210 0.50 34.48 11.87
N ALA A 211 -0.13 34.53 13.04
CA ALA A 211 0.44 35.18 14.23
C ALA A 211 1.74 34.49 14.69
N PHE A 212 1.77 33.15 14.67
CA PHE A 212 2.98 32.40 14.97
C PHE A 212 4.07 32.68 13.94
N MET A 213 3.73 32.73 12.65
CA MET A 213 4.71 33.03 11.61
C MET A 213 5.35 34.39 11.82
N ALA A 214 4.55 35.43 12.07
CA ALA A 214 5.05 36.77 12.35
C ALA A 214 5.97 36.77 13.58
N LYS A 215 5.59 36.06 14.64
CA LYS A 215 6.43 35.89 15.83
C LYS A 215 7.73 35.15 15.53
N TYR A 216 7.68 34.03 14.82
CA TYR A 216 8.86 33.23 14.45
C TYR A 216 9.86 34.08 13.65
N VAL A 217 9.39 34.82 12.65
CA VAL A 217 10.23 35.73 11.86
C VAL A 217 10.86 36.83 12.73
N SER A 218 10.10 37.39 13.67
CA SER A 218 10.63 38.37 14.63
C SER A 218 11.72 37.76 15.50
N ASP A 219 11.46 36.58 16.07
CA ASP A 219 12.37 35.89 16.99
C ASP A 219 13.69 35.50 16.30
N ILE A 220 13.65 34.92 15.10
CA ILE A 220 14.88 34.52 14.38
C ILE A 220 15.75 35.73 13.98
N LYS A 221 15.15 36.91 13.74
CA LYS A 221 15.90 38.14 13.45
C LYS A 221 16.64 38.68 14.67
N GLN A 222 16.21 38.31 15.88
CA GLN A 222 16.84 38.70 17.15
C GLN A 222 17.91 37.72 17.62
N ILE A 223 18.02 36.53 16.99
CA ILE A 223 19.06 35.57 17.34
C ILE A 223 20.44 36.13 16.95
N PRO A 224 21.42 36.12 17.88
CA PRO A 224 22.78 36.56 17.61
C PRO A 224 23.42 35.86 16.40
N ALA A 225 24.25 36.60 15.65
CA ALA A 225 24.86 36.11 14.40
C ALA A 225 25.74 34.86 14.59
N ASP A 226 26.33 34.68 15.77
CA ASP A 226 27.12 33.50 16.15
C ASP A 226 26.26 32.26 16.45
N LYS A 227 24.95 32.43 16.69
CA LYS A 227 24.02 31.34 17.05
C LYS A 227 22.99 31.03 15.97
N ILE A 228 22.81 31.93 14.99
CA ILE A 228 21.74 31.78 13.99
C ILE A 228 21.97 30.60 13.03
N GLU A 229 23.23 30.21 12.77
CA GLU A 229 23.54 29.10 11.85
C GLU A 229 22.95 27.77 12.35
N SER A 230 22.83 27.56 13.67
CA SER A 230 22.21 26.35 14.23
C SER A 230 20.69 26.26 13.95
N LYS A 231 20.08 27.32 13.42
CA LYS A 231 18.66 27.39 13.04
C LYS A 231 18.42 27.24 11.55
N LYS A 232 19.46 27.02 10.75
CA LYS A 232 19.38 26.89 9.29
C LYS A 232 18.31 25.89 8.83
N ASP A 233 18.36 24.66 9.33
CA ASP A 233 17.45 23.60 8.89
C ASP A 233 16.01 23.85 9.37
N GLU A 234 15.85 24.44 10.56
CA GLU A 234 14.56 24.89 11.09
C GLU A 234 13.95 25.97 10.19
N VAL A 235 14.71 27.02 9.85
CA VAL A 235 14.28 28.09 8.94
C VAL A 235 13.90 27.55 7.56
N LYS A 236 14.67 26.60 7.01
CA LYS A 236 14.33 25.93 5.75
C LYS A 236 13.02 25.17 5.83
N ARG A 237 12.81 24.38 6.90
CA ARG A 237 11.56 23.63 7.15
C ARG A 237 10.36 24.58 7.21
N VAL A 238 10.46 25.67 7.98
CA VAL A 238 9.37 26.66 8.10
C VAL A 238 9.11 27.35 6.76
N ASN A 239 10.16 27.82 6.08
CA ASN A 239 10.01 28.47 4.78
C ASN A 239 9.35 27.54 3.75
N GLY A 240 9.72 26.25 3.72
CA GLY A 240 9.11 25.26 2.84
C GLY A 240 7.62 25.05 3.12
N ALA A 241 7.25 24.90 4.39
CA ALA A 241 5.85 24.72 4.80
C ALA A 241 4.99 25.92 4.39
N PHE A 242 5.40 27.15 4.74
CA PHE A 242 4.60 28.34 4.44
C PHE A 242 4.59 28.70 2.95
N LYS A 243 5.67 28.41 2.20
CA LYS A 243 5.66 28.49 0.73
C LYS A 243 4.61 27.57 0.12
N TYR A 244 4.47 26.34 0.62
CA TYR A 244 3.43 25.42 0.15
C TYR A 244 2.04 26.01 0.41
N LEU A 245 1.77 26.49 1.63
CA LEU A 245 0.47 27.06 1.99
C LEU A 245 0.11 28.26 1.11
N ALA A 246 1.04 29.18 0.85
CA ALA A 246 0.82 30.33 -0.02
C ALA A 246 0.61 29.90 -1.49
N LYS A 247 1.42 28.96 -2.00
CA LYS A 247 1.30 28.45 -3.38
C LYS A 247 -0.09 27.86 -3.67
N PHE A 248 -0.68 27.19 -2.68
CA PHE A 248 -2.02 26.60 -2.80
C PHE A 248 -3.15 27.49 -2.24
N LYS A 249 -2.87 28.78 -1.99
CA LYS A 249 -3.83 29.79 -1.51
C LYS A 249 -4.56 29.39 -0.21
N ILE A 250 -3.86 28.66 0.65
CA ILE A 250 -4.35 28.27 1.97
C ILE A 250 -4.16 29.42 2.96
N ILE A 251 -3.04 30.15 2.83
CA ILE A 251 -2.80 31.45 3.46
C ILE A 251 -2.69 32.52 2.38
N ALA A 252 -2.75 33.78 2.78
CA ALA A 252 -2.65 34.91 1.86
C ALA A 252 -1.32 34.91 1.07
N ASP A 253 -1.43 35.13 -0.23
CA ASP A 253 -0.34 35.15 -1.21
C ASP A 253 0.69 36.25 -0.89
N ASP A 254 0.22 37.34 -0.28
CA ASP A 254 0.95 38.55 0.11
C ASP A 254 1.35 38.56 1.59
N ASN A 255 1.39 37.40 2.24
CA ASN A 255 1.77 37.30 3.64
C ASN A 255 3.16 37.93 3.90
N ALA A 256 3.15 39.04 4.66
CA ALA A 256 4.34 39.84 4.93
C ALA A 256 5.41 39.05 5.71
N ALA A 257 5.00 38.19 6.65
CA ALA A 257 5.92 37.36 7.42
C ALA A 257 6.62 36.33 6.52
N LEU A 258 5.91 35.71 5.56
CA LEU A 258 6.53 34.83 4.57
C LEU A 258 7.53 35.56 3.68
N THR A 259 7.16 36.74 3.20
CA THR A 259 8.07 37.59 2.39
C THR A 259 9.34 37.91 3.16
N ASP A 260 9.22 38.27 4.44
CA ASP A 260 10.35 38.57 5.30
C ASP A 260 11.22 37.34 5.60
N LEU A 261 10.61 36.19 5.86
CA LEU A 261 11.33 34.93 6.06
C LEU A 261 12.14 34.55 4.82
N GLN A 262 11.55 34.72 3.63
CA GLN A 262 12.22 34.44 2.36
C GLN A 262 13.40 35.37 2.12
N LYS A 263 13.24 36.67 2.37
CA LYS A 263 14.35 37.64 2.30
C LYS A 263 15.46 37.29 3.29
N PHE A 264 15.09 36.94 4.52
CA PHE A 264 16.03 36.50 5.55
C PHE A 264 16.80 35.25 5.12
N ALA A 265 16.11 34.20 4.67
CA ALA A 265 16.74 32.96 4.20
C ALA A 265 17.65 33.21 2.99
N LYS A 266 17.22 34.01 2.01
CA LYS A 266 18.01 34.36 0.82
C LYS A 266 19.28 35.11 1.18
N SER A 267 19.23 36.05 2.13
CA SER A 267 20.42 36.80 2.59
C SER A 267 21.52 35.91 3.17
N ARG A 268 21.19 34.68 3.55
CA ARG A 268 22.09 33.68 4.15
C ARG A 268 22.36 32.48 3.25
N GLY A 269 21.83 32.45 2.03
CA GLY A 269 21.93 31.30 1.13
C GLY A 269 21.18 30.05 1.63
N TRP A 270 20.12 30.24 2.43
CA TRP A 270 19.27 29.17 2.96
C TRP A 270 17.96 29.01 2.15
N ASP A 271 17.92 29.55 0.95
CA ASP A 271 16.74 29.57 0.07
C ASP A 271 16.51 28.29 -0.74
N LYS A 272 17.49 27.36 -0.70
CA LYS A 272 17.46 26.03 -1.33
C LYS A 272 17.25 24.91 -0.31
#